data_AF-A0A3N5LKK8-F1
#
_entry.id   AF-A0A3N5LKK8-F1
#
_cell.length_a   1.000
_cell.length_b   1.000
_cell.length_c   1.000
_cell.angle_alpha   90.00
_cell.angle_beta   90.00
_cell.angle_gamma   90.00
#
_symmetry.space_group_name_H-M   'P 1'
#
loop_
_entity.id
_entity.type
_entity.pdbx_description
1 polymer ?
#
loop_
_entity_poly.entity_id
_entity_poly.type
_entity_poly.pdbx_seq_one_letter_code
_entity_poly.pdbx_strand_id
1 'polypeptide(L)' 'MHSKAELKQKYQAAFDSFLEKARADETTIAVYLYGSLARGDLWEKSDLDIFLVTKDERKIAQTHALV' A
#
# COMPACT_ATOMS: atom_id res chain seq x y z
N MET A 1 1.93 21.66 -10.60
CA MET A 1 0.65 20.99 -10.28
C MET A 1 0.66 19.65 -10.98
N HIS A 2 0.54 18.54 -10.25
CA HIS A 2 0.36 17.23 -10.87
C HIS A 2 -1.09 17.12 -11.35
N SER A 3 -1.31 16.53 -12.51
CA SER A 3 -2.66 16.15 -12.92
C SER A 3 -3.17 15.02 -12.02
N LYS A 4 -4.50 14.88 -11.87
CA LYS A 4 -5.09 13.73 -11.14
C LYS A 4 -4.61 12.38 -11.69
N ALA A 5 -4.35 12.31 -13.00
CA ALA A 5 -3.84 11.09 -13.64
C ALA A 5 -2.40 10.77 -13.23
N GLU A 6 -1.52 11.77 -13.22
CA GLU A 6 -0.13 11.61 -12.75
C GLU A 6 -0.09 11.25 -11.26
N LEU A 7 -0.95 11.87 -10.46
CA LEU A 7 -1.06 11.55 -9.03
C LEU A 7 -1.50 10.10 -8.85
N LYS A 8 -2.56 9.66 -9.53
CA LYS A 8 -3.01 8.27 -9.48
C LYS A 8 -1.90 7.30 -9.91
N GLN A 9 -1.18 7.61 -10.98
CA GLN A 9 -0.10 6.77 -11.49
C GLN A 9 1.05 6.64 -10.47
N LYS A 10 1.44 7.74 -9.81
CA LYS A 10 2.47 7.73 -8.76
C LYS A 10 2.08 6.79 -7.60
N TYR A 11 0.86 6.90 -7.10
CA TYR A 11 0.39 6.08 -5.98
C TYR A 11 0.19 4.61 -6.39
N GLN A 12 -0.29 4.37 -7.61
CA GLN A 12 -0.38 3.01 -8.16
C GLN A 12 0.99 2.36 -8.26
N ALA A 13 2.00 3.07 -8.79
CA ALA A 13 3.36 2.55 -8.90
C ALA A 13 3.97 2.22 -7.52
N ALA A 14 3.69 3.05 -6.50
CA ALA A 14 4.11 2.77 -5.14
C ALA A 14 3.41 1.51 -4.56
N PHE A 15 2.11 1.35 -4.80
CA PHE A 15 1.38 0.16 -4.41
C PHE A 15 1.86 -1.10 -5.14
N ASP A 16 2.14 -1.01 -6.45
CA ASP A 16 2.67 -2.12 -7.24
C ASP A 16 4.06 -2.53 -6.72
N SER A 17 4.93 -1.58 -6.38
CA SER A 17 6.23 -1.86 -5.77
C SER A 17 6.11 -2.58 -4.41
N PHE A 18 5.09 -2.24 -3.62
CA PHE A 18 4.77 -2.98 -2.39
C PHE A 18 4.27 -4.40 -2.71
N LEU A 19 3.38 -4.55 -3.70
CA LEU A 19 2.85 -5.85 -4.09
C LEU A 19 3.95 -6.81 -4.56
N GLU A 20 4.96 -6.34 -5.29
CA GLU A 20 6.09 -7.19 -5.68
C GLU A 20 6.81 -7.81 -4.47
N LYS A 21 7.04 -7.00 -3.41
CA LYS A 21 7.65 -7.48 -2.16
C LYS A 21 6.75 -8.44 -1.40
N ALA A 22 5.45 -8.12 -1.32
CA ALA A 22 4.47 -8.95 -0.65
C ALA A 22 4.27 -10.29 -1.36
N ARG A 23 4.33 -10.33 -2.70
CA ARG A 23 4.22 -11.56 -3.50
C ARG A 23 5.46 -12.45 -3.38
N ALA A 24 6.64 -11.86 -3.27
CA ALA A 24 7.89 -12.61 -3.07
C ALA A 24 7.98 -13.25 -1.67
N ASP A 25 7.10 -12.88 -0.76
CA ASP A 25 7.07 -13.36 0.61
C ASP A 25 6.04 -14.49 0.81
N GLU A 26 6.54 -15.71 0.99
CA GLU A 26 5.73 -16.93 1.16
C GLU A 26 4.84 -16.95 2.42
N THR A 27 5.05 -16.01 3.34
CA THR A 27 4.20 -15.86 4.52
C THR A 27 2.99 -14.97 4.28
N THR A 28 2.97 -14.19 3.19
CA THR A 28 1.83 -13.35 2.83
C THR A 28 0.66 -14.19 2.32
N ILE A 29 -0.52 -13.96 2.89
CA ILE A 29 -1.78 -14.62 2.52
C ILE A 29 -2.61 -13.70 1.64
N ALA A 30 -2.72 -12.42 2.01
CA ALA A 30 -3.52 -11.45 1.27
C ALA A 30 -3.03 -10.02 1.49
N VAL A 31 -3.27 -9.16 0.51
CA VAL A 31 -3.06 -7.71 0.57
C VAL A 31 -4.37 -7.03 0.19
N TYR A 32 -4.86 -6.14 1.05
CA TYR A 32 -6.03 -5.31 0.77
C TYR A 32 -5.62 -3.83 0.73
N LEU A 33 -6.09 -3.13 -0.29
CA LEU A 33 -5.94 -1.69 -0.42
C LEU A 33 -7.16 -0.98 0.14
N TYR A 34 -6.92 0.02 0.97
CA TYR A 34 -7.93 0.89 1.55
C TYR A 34 -7.66 2.35 1.21
N GLY A 35 -8.37 3.25 1.89
CA GLY A 35 -8.05 4.66 1.85
C GLY A 35 -8.38 5.32 0.52
N SER A 36 -7.66 6.42 0.26
CA SER A 36 -8.02 7.33 -0.81
C SER A 36 -7.73 6.78 -2.21
N LEU A 37 -6.67 5.98 -2.36
CA LEU A 37 -6.38 5.29 -3.61
C LEU A 37 -7.48 4.27 -3.97
N ALA A 38 -8.01 3.54 -2.98
CA ALA A 38 -9.10 2.58 -3.21
C ALA A 38 -10.42 3.26 -3.59
N ARG A 39 -10.75 4.40 -2.97
CA ARG A 39 -12.00 5.14 -3.24
C ARG A 39 -11.93 6.05 -4.45
N GLY A 40 -10.74 6.36 -4.96
CA GLY A 40 -10.53 7.26 -6.10
C GLY A 40 -10.63 8.75 -5.74
N ASP A 41 -10.53 9.10 -4.46
CA ASP A 41 -10.59 10.48 -3.92
C ASP A 41 -9.19 10.99 -3.52
N LEU A 42 -8.14 10.52 -4.20
CA LEU A 42 -6.74 10.91 -4.01
C LEU A 42 -6.49 12.43 -4.16
N TRP A 43 -5.63 12.94 -3.27
CA TRP A 43 -5.07 14.29 -3.30
C TRP A 43 -3.57 14.28 -2.92
N GLU A 44 -2.88 15.40 -3.11
CA GLU A 44 -1.40 15.48 -3.10
C GLU A 44 -0.73 15.07 -1.79
N LYS A 45 -1.45 15.13 -0.66
CA LYS A 45 -0.96 14.75 0.67
C LYS A 45 -1.53 13.43 1.18
N SER A 46 -2.15 12.64 0.31
CA SER A 46 -2.68 11.34 0.71
C SER A 46 -1.55 10.39 1.11
N ASP A 47 -1.86 9.45 1.97
CA ASP A 47 -1.06 8.28 2.31
C ASP A 47 -1.52 7.04 1.51
N LEU A 48 -0.93 5.88 1.84
CA LEU A 48 -1.31 4.57 1.31
C LEU A 48 -1.73 3.67 2.48
N ASP A 49 -3.03 3.39 2.56
CA ASP A 49 -3.59 2.47 3.54
C ASP A 49 -3.59 1.03 3.01
N ILE A 50 -2.81 0.16 3.64
CA ILE A 50 -2.67 -1.25 3.24
C ILE A 50 -2.92 -2.15 4.45
N PHE A 51 -3.76 -3.17 4.26
CA PHE A 51 -3.95 -4.24 5.23
C PHE A 51 -3.32 -5.53 4.70
N LEU A 52 -2.29 -6.01 5.39
CA LEU A 52 -1.56 -7.22 5.05
C LEU A 52 -1.96 -8.36 5.99
N VAL A 53 -2.36 -9.50 5.41
CA VAL A 53 -2.62 -10.74 6.15
C VAL A 53 -1.45 -11.67 5.92
N THR A 54 -0.81 -12.12 7.00
CA THR A 54 0.31 -13.08 6.96
C THR A 54 -0.01 -14.32 7.79
N LYS A 55 0.74 -15.40 7.57
CA LYS A 55 0.76 -16.55 8.48
C LYS A 55 1.21 -16.10 9.88
N ASP A 56 0.67 -16.72 10.93
CA ASP A 56 0.87 -16.37 12.35
C ASP A 56 2.34 -16.34 12.81
N GLU A 57 3.24 -16.99 12.07
CA GLU A 57 4.65 -17.10 12.41
C GLU A 57 5.41 -15.77 12.31
N ARG A 58 4.85 -14.77 11.61
CA ARG A 58 5.40 -13.40 11.63
C ARG A 58 4.86 -12.62 12.82
N LYS A 59 5.62 -12.59 13.91
CA LYS A 59 5.55 -11.47 14.84
C LYS A 59 5.90 -10.20 14.06
N ILE A 60 4.91 -9.34 13.81
CA ILE A 60 5.18 -7.99 13.32
C ILE A 60 5.96 -7.27 14.42
N ALA A 61 7.28 -7.23 14.26
CA ALA A 61 8.18 -6.74 15.30
C ALA A 61 8.11 -5.21 15.44
N GLN A 62 7.65 -4.50 14.40
CA GLN A 62 7.67 -3.03 14.38
C GLN A 62 6.56 -2.45 13.49
N THR A 63 5.69 -1.66 14.09
CA THR A 63 4.78 -0.75 13.38
C THR A 63 5.56 0.51 13.01
N HIS A 64 5.64 0.83 11.72
CA HIS A 64 6.21 2.09 11.26
C HIS A 64 5.06 2.97 10.76
N ALA A 65 4.77 4.05 11.49
CA ALA A 65 4.03 5.17 10.92
C ALA A 65 5.05 6.09 10.26
N LEU A 66 4.95 6.27 8.94
CA LEU A 66 5.69 7.33 8.26
C LEU A 66 4.97 8.64 8.60
N VAL A 67 5.58 9.44 9.47
CA VAL A 67 5.14 10.80 9.85
C VAL A 67 5.67 11.82 8.85
#